data_AF-A0A1U7PV85-F1
#
_entry.id   AF-A0A1U7PV85-F1
#
_cell.length_a   1.000
_cell.length_b   1.000
_cell.length_c   1.000
_cell.angle_alpha   90.00
_cell.angle_beta   90.00
_cell.angle_gamma   90.00
#
_symmetry.space_group_name_H-M   'P 1'
#
loop_
_entity.id
_entity.type
_entity.pdbx_description
1 polymer ?
#
loop_
_entity_poly.entity_id
_entity_poly.type
_entity_poly.pdbx_seq_one_letter_code
_entity_poly.pdbx_strand_id
1 'polypeptide(L)'
;MSHVFLTQYRGIKRVWLFPLSQSDLLYKLPYNFHSIANLKTSSPEEFPGLKYLKGYEAVLEPGQTLYMLSGWWHFIQYETEGYSISVRALPFRLVERWRGFRNLVITQHFDNLMRKIFKEKWFAYKVSVAKKRAQKAIDKIEGKHILDDIPDIPIHF
;
A
#
# COMPACT_ATOMS: atom_id res chain seq x y z
N MET A 1 3.39 3.22 -13.39
CA MET A 1 4.08 3.79 -12.21
C MET A 1 5.58 3.80 -12.50
N SER A 2 6.40 4.61 -11.82
CA SER A 2 7.87 4.63 -12.04
C SER A 2 8.59 3.71 -11.05
N HIS A 3 9.78 3.24 -11.44
CA HIS A 3 10.74 2.63 -10.52
C HIS A 3 11.51 3.73 -9.78
N VAL A 4 12.04 3.43 -8.61
CA VAL A 4 12.79 4.42 -7.81
C VAL A 4 14.14 3.82 -7.39
N PHE A 5 15.20 4.57 -7.60
CA PHE A 5 16.53 4.30 -7.07
C PHE A 5 16.78 5.32 -5.96
N LEU A 6 16.99 4.85 -4.73
CA LEU A 6 17.26 5.68 -3.57
C LEU A 6 18.72 5.50 -3.16
N THR A 7 19.55 6.50 -3.40
CA THR A 7 20.97 6.49 -3.06
C THR A 7 21.20 7.31 -1.80
N GLN A 8 21.81 6.69 -0.78
CA GLN A 8 22.10 7.31 0.50
C GLN A 8 23.49 7.96 0.47
N TYR A 9 23.59 9.23 0.85
CA TYR A 9 24.86 9.98 0.82
C TYR A 9 25.43 10.23 2.21
N ARG A 10 24.58 10.48 3.21
CA ARG A 10 24.99 10.70 4.59
C ARG A 10 23.90 10.24 5.54
N GLY A 11 24.28 9.63 6.66
CA GLY A 11 23.37 9.11 7.68
C GLY A 11 22.83 7.72 7.34
N ILE A 12 21.98 7.17 8.20
CA ILE A 12 21.41 5.82 8.07
C ILE A 12 19.89 5.92 7.87
N LYS A 13 19.38 5.18 6.89
CA LYS A 13 17.94 5.02 6.64
C LYS A 13 17.53 3.58 6.78
N ARG A 14 16.43 3.32 7.47
CA ARG A 14 15.77 2.02 7.46
C ARG A 14 14.58 2.08 6.53
N VAL A 15 14.48 1.13 5.60
CA VAL A 15 13.43 1.08 4.59
C VAL A 15 12.73 -0.27 4.68
N TRP A 16 11.41 -0.23 4.83
CA TRP A 16 10.55 -1.40 4.68
C TRP A 16 9.82 -1.35 3.35
N LEU A 17 9.82 -2.46 2.64
CA LEU A 17 9.22 -2.60 1.31
C LEU A 17 8.15 -3.68 1.33
N PHE A 18 6.95 -3.35 0.85
CA PHE A 18 5.85 -4.29 0.75
C PHE A 18 5.34 -4.37 -0.69
N PRO A 19 5.04 -5.58 -1.20
CA PRO A 19 4.55 -5.75 -2.55
C PRO A 19 3.15 -5.13 -2.71
N LEU A 20 2.84 -4.69 -3.92
CA LEU A 20 1.56 -4.06 -4.26
C LEU A 20 0.35 -4.96 -3.95
N SER A 21 0.51 -6.29 -3.99
CA SER A 21 -0.54 -7.25 -3.65
C SER A 21 -1.04 -7.15 -2.21
N GLN A 22 -0.25 -6.56 -1.30
CA GLN A 22 -0.62 -6.36 0.11
C GLN A 22 -1.25 -4.99 0.38
N SER A 23 -1.63 -4.23 -0.67
CA SER A 23 -2.26 -2.91 -0.54
C SER A 23 -3.49 -2.89 0.38
N ASP A 24 -4.30 -3.95 0.35
CA ASP A 24 -5.50 -4.02 1.16
C ASP A 24 -5.17 -4.22 2.65
N LEU A 25 -4.15 -5.02 2.97
CA LEU A 25 -3.64 -5.20 4.34
C LEU A 25 -3.00 -3.92 4.89
N LEU A 26 -2.47 -3.07 3.99
CA LEU A 26 -1.99 -1.73 4.30
C LEU A 26 -3.13 -0.71 4.35
N TYR A 27 -4.41 -1.08 4.32
CA TYR A 27 -5.53 -0.12 4.42
C TYR A 27 -5.44 1.04 3.41
N LYS A 28 -5.06 0.73 2.16
CA LYS A 28 -5.01 1.71 1.08
C LYS A 28 -6.37 2.41 0.91
N LEU A 29 -6.37 3.73 0.97
CA LEU A 29 -7.58 4.50 0.67
C LEU A 29 -7.96 4.36 -0.82
N PRO A 30 -9.26 4.23 -1.14
CA PRO A 30 -9.71 4.31 -2.52
C PRO A 30 -9.31 5.66 -3.12
N TYR A 31 -8.94 5.63 -4.41
CA TYR A 31 -8.56 6.83 -5.19
C TYR A 31 -7.29 7.54 -4.71
N ASN A 32 -6.56 6.95 -3.77
CA ASN A 32 -5.32 7.48 -3.25
C ASN A 32 -4.23 6.39 -3.22
N PHE A 33 -2.97 6.84 -3.15
CA PHE A 33 -1.79 5.99 -2.97
C PHE A 33 -1.32 5.97 -1.51
N HIS A 34 -2.12 6.50 -0.58
CA HIS A 34 -1.80 6.56 0.83
C HIS A 34 -2.55 5.47 1.61
N SER A 35 -1.86 4.94 2.61
CA SER A 35 -2.42 4.12 3.67
C SER A 35 -2.92 5.03 4.80
N ILE A 36 -4.00 4.62 5.48
CA ILE A 36 -4.39 5.24 6.76
C ILE A 36 -3.62 4.67 7.96
N ALA A 37 -3.01 3.49 7.80
CA ALA A 37 -2.22 2.86 8.83
C ALA A 37 -0.79 3.40 8.77
N ASN A 38 -0.29 3.84 9.92
CA ASN A 38 1.09 4.25 10.09
C ASN A 38 1.86 3.12 10.74
N LEU A 39 2.82 2.53 10.02
CA LEU A 39 3.60 1.39 10.51
C LEU A 39 4.34 1.65 11.82
N LYS A 40 4.63 2.91 12.16
CA LYS A 40 5.33 3.28 13.40
C LYS A 40 4.41 3.48 14.59
N THR A 41 3.17 3.95 14.37
CA THR A 41 2.29 4.43 15.46
C THR A 41 0.95 3.71 15.54
N SER A 42 0.51 3.06 14.46
CA SER A 42 -0.76 2.37 14.42
C SER A 42 -0.68 1.07 15.22
N SER A 43 -1.69 0.86 16.06
CA SER A 43 -1.77 -0.34 16.86
C SER A 43 -2.33 -1.51 16.02
N PRO A 44 -1.87 -2.75 16.25
CA PRO A 44 -2.44 -3.93 15.59
C PRO A 44 -3.89 -4.23 16.00
N GLU A 45 -4.41 -3.60 17.05
CA GLU A 45 -5.82 -3.67 17.46
C GLU A 45 -6.69 -2.80 16.54
N GLU A 46 -6.23 -1.61 16.17
CA GLU A 46 -6.96 -0.75 15.23
C GLU A 46 -6.79 -1.22 13.78
N PHE A 47 -5.61 -1.75 13.45
CA PHE A 47 -5.23 -2.19 12.11
C PHE A 47 -4.70 -3.63 12.11
N PRO A 48 -5.57 -4.65 12.32
CA PRO A 48 -5.16 -6.06 12.39
C PRO A 48 -4.46 -6.57 11.12
N GLY A 49 -4.73 -5.97 9.96
CA GLY A 49 -4.09 -6.33 8.69
C GLY A 49 -2.57 -6.18 8.70
N LEU A 50 -2.04 -5.31 9.56
CA LEU A 50 -0.60 -5.09 9.70
C LEU A 50 0.15 -6.34 10.19
N LYS A 51 -0.51 -7.22 10.97
CA LYS A 51 0.08 -8.46 11.49
C LYS A 51 0.42 -9.47 10.38
N TYR A 52 -0.27 -9.36 9.25
CA TYR A 52 -0.14 -10.28 8.12
C TYR A 52 0.82 -9.77 7.03
N LEU A 53 1.42 -8.60 7.24
CA LEU A 53 2.33 -8.02 6.26
C LEU A 53 3.61 -8.84 6.15
N LYS A 54 4.00 -9.10 4.90
CA LYS A 54 5.27 -9.73 4.56
C LYS A 54 6.04 -8.76 3.67
N GLY A 55 7.06 -8.15 4.23
CA GLY A 55 7.89 -7.17 3.54
C GLY A 55 9.37 -7.54 3.58
N TYR A 56 10.15 -6.72 2.92
CA TYR A 56 11.61 -6.72 3.02
C TYR A 56 12.04 -5.52 3.85
N GLU A 57 13.09 -5.70 4.61
CA GLU A 57 13.72 -4.63 5.38
C GLU A 57 15.14 -4.42 4.87
N ALA A 58 15.53 -3.17 4.69
CA ALA A 58 16.88 -2.79 4.31
C ALA A 58 17.34 -1.62 5.17
N VAL A 59 18.58 -1.70 5.65
CA VAL A 59 19.29 -0.56 6.25
C VAL A 59 20.23 -0.01 5.19
N LEU A 60 20.08 1.27 4.90
CA LEU A 60 20.80 2.00 3.86
C LEU A 60 21.86 2.90 4.49
N GLU A 61 23.11 2.59 4.19
CA GLU A 61 24.30 3.31 4.61
C GLU A 61 24.83 4.22 3.48
N PRO A 62 25.67 5.23 3.80
CA PRO A 62 26.29 6.09 2.80
C PRO A 62 26.98 5.29 1.68
N GLY A 63 26.70 5.66 0.43
CA GLY A 63 27.22 4.99 -0.77
C GLY A 63 26.33 3.86 -1.31
N GLN A 64 25.36 3.38 -0.53
CA GLN A 64 24.45 2.33 -0.97
C GLN A 64 23.26 2.89 -1.76
N THR A 65 22.76 2.09 -2.69
CA THR A 65 21.55 2.41 -3.48
C THR A 65 20.52 1.30 -3.36
N LEU A 66 19.31 1.68 -2.92
CA LEU A 66 18.15 0.80 -2.90
C LEU A 66 17.35 0.93 -4.19
N TYR A 67 17.14 -0.19 -4.88
CA TYR A 67 16.20 -0.27 -5.98
C TYR A 67 14.81 -0.66 -5.49
N MET A 68 13.84 0.24 -5.67
CA MET A 68 12.43 0.02 -5.36
C MET A 68 11.64 -0.20 -6.64
N LEU A 69 11.05 -1.39 -6.75
CA LEU A 69 10.17 -1.77 -7.85
C LEU A 69 8.95 -0.85 -7.94
N SER A 70 8.43 -0.70 -9.15
CA SER A 70 7.31 0.19 -9.38
C SER A 70 6.04 -0.29 -8.67
N GLY A 71 5.36 0.63 -7.98
CA GLY A 71 4.12 0.36 -7.27
C GLY A 71 4.27 -0.35 -5.93
N TRP A 72 5.51 -0.63 -5.50
CA TRP A 72 5.75 -1.16 -4.15
C TRP A 72 5.53 -0.08 -3.09
N TRP A 73 4.92 -0.50 -1.99
CA TRP A 73 4.79 0.31 -0.80
C TRP A 73 6.14 0.39 -0.11
N HIS A 74 6.47 1.57 0.38
CA HIS A 74 7.71 1.81 1.08
C HIS A 74 7.45 2.68 2.30
N PHE A 75 8.04 2.31 3.42
CA PHE A 75 8.11 3.13 4.62
C PHE A 75 9.57 3.38 4.93
N ILE A 76 9.94 4.66 5.05
CA ILE A 76 11.33 5.09 5.21
C ILE A 76 11.43 5.80 6.55
N GLN A 77 12.30 5.29 7.41
CA GLN A 77 12.66 5.89 8.68
C GLN A 77 14.11 6.38 8.62
N TYR A 78 14.32 7.59 9.13
CA TYR A 78 15.64 8.16 9.34
C TYR A 78 16.10 7.73 10.73
N GLU A 79 17.17 6.95 10.80
CA GLU A 79 17.74 6.53 12.08
C GLU A 79 18.75 7.57 12.60
N THR A 80 19.40 8.27 11.68
CA THR A 80 20.30 9.40 11.99
C THR A 80 20.01 10.58 11.07
N GLU A 81 20.54 11.76 11.41
CA GLU A 81 20.53 12.90 10.49
C GLU A 81 21.34 12.60 9.22
N GLY A 82 20.86 13.12 8.09
CA GLY A 82 21.44 12.77 6.81
C GLY A 82 20.58 13.13 5.60
N TYR A 83 21.05 12.75 4.41
CA TYR A 83 20.36 13.01 3.15
C TYR A 83 20.62 11.93 2.09
N SER A 84 19.71 11.87 1.12
CA SER A 84 19.68 10.88 0.03
C SER A 84 19.15 11.53 -1.24
N ILE A 85 19.45 10.94 -2.39
CA ILE A 85 18.82 11.31 -3.67
C ILE A 85 17.96 10.15 -4.15
N SER A 86 16.73 10.47 -4.59
CA SER A 86 15.85 9.50 -5.23
C SER A 86 15.71 9.81 -6.73
N VAL A 87 16.12 8.89 -7.59
CA VAL A 87 15.97 8.99 -9.05
C VAL A 87 14.82 8.09 -9.49
N ARG A 88 13.90 8.62 -10.31
CA ARG A 88 12.75 7.87 -10.81
C ARG A 88 12.96 7.46 -12.27
N ALA A 89 12.97 6.17 -12.55
CA ALA A 89 12.98 5.65 -13.92
C ALA A 89 11.54 5.40 -14.38
N LEU A 90 11.15 6.06 -15.47
CA LEU A 90 9.82 5.90 -16.08
C LEU A 90 9.79 4.62 -16.94
N PRO A 91 8.69 3.84 -16.92
CA PRO A 91 8.57 2.67 -17.78
C PRO A 91 8.39 3.08 -19.26
N PHE A 92 9.00 2.30 -20.16
CA PHE A 92 9.07 2.59 -21.60
C PHE A 92 7.73 2.47 -22.36
N ARG A 93 6.69 1.81 -21.82
CA ARG A 93 5.42 1.56 -22.54
C ARG A 93 4.39 2.72 -22.36
N LEU A 94 4.16 3.47 -23.44
CA LEU A 94 3.24 4.62 -23.49
C LEU A 94 1.74 4.26 -23.37
N VAL A 95 1.33 3.07 -23.85
CA VAL A 95 -0.09 2.65 -23.86
C VAL A 95 -0.62 2.39 -22.44
N GLU A 96 0.21 1.80 -21.57
CA GLU A 96 -0.12 1.62 -20.16
C GLU A 96 -0.12 2.96 -19.39
N ARG A 97 0.71 3.93 -19.82
CA ARG A 97 0.70 5.30 -19.26
C ARG A 97 -0.62 6.01 -19.54
N TRP A 98 -1.20 5.88 -20.73
CA TRP A 98 -2.45 6.57 -21.08
C TRP A 98 -3.69 6.02 -20.35
N ARG A 99 -3.84 4.70 -20.22
CA ARG A 99 -4.91 4.10 -19.40
C ARG A 99 -4.76 4.47 -17.93
N GLY A 100 -3.54 4.40 -17.40
CA GLY A 100 -3.22 4.83 -16.04
C GLY A 100 -3.53 6.30 -15.81
N PHE A 101 -3.12 7.17 -16.74
CA PHE A 101 -3.34 8.63 -16.67
C PHE A 101 -4.82 9.00 -16.75
N ARG A 102 -5.59 8.43 -17.69
CA ARG A 102 -7.03 8.67 -17.80
C ARG A 102 -7.76 8.26 -16.52
N ASN A 103 -7.44 7.09 -15.97
CA ASN A 103 -8.00 6.69 -14.69
C ASN A 103 -7.58 7.65 -13.58
N LEU A 104 -6.32 8.05 -13.50
CA LEU A 104 -5.84 8.95 -12.44
C LEU A 104 -6.50 10.32 -12.51
N VAL A 105 -6.62 10.92 -13.69
CA VAL A 105 -7.23 12.25 -13.89
C VAL A 105 -8.71 12.22 -13.57
N ILE A 106 -9.48 11.30 -14.15
CA ILE A 106 -10.93 11.18 -13.87
C ILE A 106 -11.16 10.90 -12.39
N THR A 107 -10.42 9.94 -11.83
CA THR A 107 -10.53 9.54 -10.42
C THR A 107 -10.18 10.69 -9.47
N GLN A 108 -9.13 11.46 -9.78
CA GLN A 108 -8.67 12.54 -8.92
C GLN A 108 -9.58 13.76 -8.99
N HIS A 109 -10.12 14.10 -10.16
CA HIS A 109 -11.16 15.12 -10.28
C HIS A 109 -12.44 14.73 -9.55
N PHE A 110 -12.86 13.47 -9.67
CA PHE A 110 -13.99 12.95 -8.92
C PHE A 110 -13.74 13.00 -7.40
N ASP A 111 -12.59 12.54 -6.91
CA ASP A 111 -12.26 12.60 -5.47
C ASP A 111 -12.23 14.05 -4.96
N ASN A 112 -11.69 14.99 -5.74
CA ASN A 112 -11.68 16.41 -5.39
C ASN A 112 -13.08 17.02 -5.33
N LEU A 113 -13.96 16.67 -6.27
CA LEU A 113 -15.36 17.10 -6.26
C LEU A 113 -16.08 16.55 -5.03
N MET A 114 -15.95 15.25 -4.77
CA MET A 114 -16.57 14.60 -3.62
C MET A 114 -16.06 15.13 -2.29
N ARG A 115 -14.75 15.44 -2.18
CA ARG A 115 -14.19 16.13 -1.00
C ARG A 115 -14.80 17.51 -0.80
N LYS A 116 -15.05 18.27 -1.87
CA LYS A 116 -15.65 19.61 -1.79
C LYS A 116 -17.12 19.57 -1.34
N ILE A 117 -17.88 18.58 -1.83
CA ILE A 117 -19.31 18.44 -1.55
C ILE A 117 -19.57 17.77 -0.19
N PHE A 118 -18.90 16.65 0.08
CA PHE A 118 -19.25 15.76 1.20
C PHE A 118 -18.23 15.77 2.35
N LYS A 119 -17.07 16.43 2.18
CA LYS A 119 -16.02 16.64 3.20
C LYS A 119 -15.74 15.39 4.05
N GLU A 120 -16.10 15.44 5.34
CA GLU A 120 -15.84 14.39 6.33
C GLU A 120 -16.59 13.09 6.04
N LYS A 121 -17.81 13.16 5.52
CA LYS A 121 -18.60 11.96 5.16
C LYS A 121 -17.91 11.16 4.05
N TRP A 122 -17.29 11.86 3.09
CA TRP A 122 -16.51 11.21 2.04
C TRP A 122 -15.26 10.54 2.61
N PHE A 123 -14.55 11.22 3.52
CA PHE A 123 -13.39 10.62 4.17
C PHE A 123 -13.78 9.38 4.99
N ALA A 124 -14.83 9.45 5.81
CA ALA A 124 -15.35 8.32 6.58
C ALA A 124 -15.76 7.14 5.68
N TYR A 125 -16.40 7.41 4.54
CA TYR A 125 -16.69 6.39 3.53
C TYR A 125 -15.40 5.72 3.00
N LYS A 126 -14.37 6.51 2.67
CA LYS A 126 -13.10 5.95 2.17
C LYS A 126 -12.41 5.08 3.22
N VAL A 127 -12.46 5.48 4.49
CA VAL A 127 -11.93 4.71 5.63
C VAL A 127 -12.71 3.40 5.81
N SER A 128 -14.05 3.42 5.78
CA SER A 128 -14.85 2.20 5.96
C SER A 128 -14.61 1.20 4.83
N VAL A 129 -14.48 1.67 3.60
CA VAL A 129 -14.12 0.83 2.44
C VAL A 129 -12.74 0.21 2.61
N ALA A 130 -11.74 1.00 3.04
CA ALA A 130 -10.39 0.49 3.29
C ALA A 130 -10.38 -0.60 4.38
N LYS A 131 -11.09 -0.37 5.51
CA LYS A 131 -11.23 -1.36 6.58
C LYS A 131 -11.94 -2.64 6.10
N LYS A 132 -13.00 -2.53 5.29
CA LYS A 132 -13.70 -3.69 4.73
C LYS A 132 -12.81 -4.52 3.80
N ARG A 133 -11.99 -3.88 2.96
CA ARG A 133 -11.03 -4.57 2.08
C ARG A 133 -9.95 -5.29 2.88
N ALA A 134 -9.40 -4.62 3.89
CA ALA A 134 -8.42 -5.21 4.79
C ALA A 134 -9.00 -6.45 5.49
N GLN A 135 -10.23 -6.35 6.03
CA GLN A 135 -10.89 -7.48 6.68
C GLN A 135 -11.06 -8.66 5.74
N LYS A 136 -11.57 -8.43 4.52
CA LYS A 136 -11.70 -9.49 3.51
C LYS A 136 -10.35 -10.14 3.16
N ALA A 137 -9.27 -9.36 3.10
CA ALA A 137 -7.93 -9.88 2.86
C ALA A 137 -7.43 -10.74 4.04
N ILE A 138 -7.73 -10.34 5.28
CA ILE A 138 -7.43 -11.11 6.49
C ILE A 138 -8.21 -12.42 6.50
N ASP A 139 -9.53 -12.38 6.26
CA ASP A 139 -10.40 -13.57 6.26
C ASP A 139 -9.93 -14.60 5.23
N LYS A 140 -9.44 -14.13 4.08
CA LYS A 140 -8.84 -14.98 3.05
C LYS A 140 -7.54 -15.66 3.51
N ILE A 141 -6.72 -14.97 4.31
CA ILE A 141 -5.46 -15.49 4.85
C ILE A 141 -5.73 -16.48 5.99
N GLU A 142 -6.69 -16.16 6.86
CA GLU A 142 -7.12 -17.03 7.97
C GLU A 142 -7.92 -18.25 7.51
N GLY A 143 -8.26 -18.34 6.22
CA GLY A 143 -8.99 -19.47 5.65
C GLY A 143 -10.48 -19.51 6.01
N LYS A 144 -11.04 -18.43 6.57
CA LYS A 144 -12.45 -18.37 7.00
C LYS A 144 -13.47 -18.60 5.88
N HIS A 145 -13.08 -18.38 4.62
CA HIS A 145 -13.94 -18.65 3.47
C HIS A 145 -13.71 -20.01 2.77
N ILE A 146 -12.73 -20.81 3.20
CA ILE A 146 -12.49 -22.13 2.58
C ILE A 146 -13.50 -23.17 3.11
N LEU A 147 -14.08 -22.95 4.29
CA LEU A 147 -15.05 -23.87 4.89
C LEU A 147 -16.51 -23.56 4.53
N ASP A 148 -16.84 -22.31 4.18
CA ASP A 148 -18.20 -21.92 3.79
C ASP A 148 -18.54 -22.26 2.32
N ASP A 149 -17.52 -22.54 1.48
CA ASP A 149 -17.66 -22.88 0.07
C ASP A 149 -17.56 -24.39 -0.22
N ILE A 150 -17.45 -25.24 0.82
CA ILE A 150 -17.57 -26.70 0.65
C ILE A 150 -19.07 -27.03 0.69
N PRO A 151 -19.71 -27.42 -0.43
CA PRO A 151 -21.07 -27.95 -0.36
C PRO A 151 -21.06 -29.16 0.57
N ASP A 152 -22.03 -29.25 1.49
CA ASP A 152 -22.27 -30.46 2.29
C ASP A 152 -22.37 -31.64 1.33
N ILE A 153 -21.29 -32.42 1.23
CA ILE A 153 -21.31 -33.69 0.49
C ILE A 153 -21.96 -34.66 1.46
N PRO A 154 -23.20 -35.14 1.21
CA PRO A 154 -23.79 -36.15 2.07
C PRO A 154 -22.92 -37.40 1.96
N ILE A 155 -22.21 -37.71 3.05
CA ILE A 155 -21.52 -38.99 3.19
C ILE A 155 -22.61 -40.02 3.48
N HIS A 156 -23.15 -40.60 2.41
CA HIS A 156 -23.95 -41.80 2.51
C HIS A 156 -23.00 -42.97 2.84
N PHE A 157 -23.10 -43.47 4.07
CA PHE A 157 -22.63 -44.80 4.44
C PHE A 157 -23.63 -45.85 3.95
#